data_AF-A0A939ANY0-F1
#
_entry.id   AF-A0A939ANY0-F1
#
_cell.length_a   1.000
_cell.length_b   1.000
_cell.length_c   1.000
_cell.angle_alpha   90.00
_cell.angle_beta   90.00
_cell.angle_gamma   90.00
#
_symmetry.space_group_name_H-M   'P 1'
#
loop_
_entity.id
_entity.type
_entity.pdbx_description
1 polymer ?
#
loop_
_entity_poly.entity_id
_entity_poly.type
_entity_poly.pdbx_seq_one_letter_code
_entity_poly.pdbx_strand_id
1 'polypeptide(L)'
;MRPIYYYAEGRVRAHLFLCPLAAYVQWHLQQALAPLLFRDEAPPRRLDPVAPAQRSPAAQAKDQTHQTPEGLPVHSFPTLLAEMATLTRNRCVPAGVDPADARAAFTLLATPTPLQAQAFALLGLNPSAL
;
A
#
# COMPACT_ATOMS: atom_id res chain seq x y z
N MET A 1 -7.94 5.06 17.58
CA MET A 1 -7.77 3.82 18.37
C MET A 1 -9.15 3.23 18.60
N ARG A 2 -9.40 1.98 18.20
CA ARG A 2 -10.70 1.33 18.44
C ARG A 2 -10.67 0.76 19.87
N PRO A 3 -11.69 1.00 20.70
CA PRO A 3 -11.75 0.37 22.01
C PRO A 3 -11.84 -1.16 21.84
N ILE A 4 -10.78 -1.87 22.22
CA ILE A 4 -10.77 -3.33 22.36
C ILE A 4 -10.51 -3.62 23.83
N TYR A 5 -11.42 -4.37 24.45
CA TYR A 5 -11.29 -4.74 25.86
C TYR A 5 -10.21 -5.81 26.01
N TYR A 6 -9.03 -5.40 26.49
CA TYR A 6 -7.98 -6.32 26.91
C TYR A 6 -7.94 -6.37 28.44
N TYR A 7 -8.00 -7.58 28.99
CA TYR A 7 -7.98 -7.80 30.44
C TYR A 7 -6.56 -7.99 31.02
N ALA A 8 -5.57 -8.27 30.17
CA ALA A 8 -4.18 -8.41 30.58
C ALA A 8 -3.39 -7.12 30.34
N GLU A 9 -2.77 -6.56 31.38
CA GLU A 9 -2.03 -5.29 31.34
C GLU A 9 -1.01 -5.25 30.19
N GLY A 10 -0.23 -6.32 30.02
CA GLY A 10 0.76 -6.42 28.93
C GLY A 10 0.16 -6.26 27.53
N ARG A 11 -1.05 -6.81 27.30
CA ARG A 11 -1.75 -6.68 26.01
C ARG A 11 -2.29 -5.27 25.81
N VAL A 12 -2.79 -4.63 26.87
CA VAL A 12 -3.21 -3.22 26.84
C VAL A 12 -2.03 -2.33 26.44
N ARG A 13 -0.89 -2.47 27.12
CA ARG A 13 0.33 -1.68 26.84
C ARG A 13 0.83 -1.87 25.41
N ALA A 14 0.89 -3.12 24.94
CA ALA A 14 1.29 -3.42 23.57
C ALA A 14 0.32 -2.83 22.53
N HIS A 15 -0.99 -2.92 22.75
CA HIS A 15 -1.99 -2.34 21.84
C HIS A 15 -1.89 -0.81 21.77
N LEU A 16 -1.78 -0.15 22.92
CA LEU A 16 -1.62 1.30 23.01
C LEU A 16 -0.34 1.79 22.33
N PHE A 17 0.72 0.96 22.28
CA PHE A 17 1.95 1.29 21.58
C PHE A 17 1.88 1.00 20.08
N LEU A 18 1.45 -0.19 19.68
CA LEU A 18 1.47 -0.64 18.28
C LEU A 18 0.41 0.01 17.41
N CYS A 19 -0.82 0.24 17.93
CA CYS A 19 -1.89 0.82 17.13
C CYS A 19 -1.63 2.26 16.64
N PRO A 20 -1.13 3.21 17.46
CA PRO A 20 -0.80 4.53 16.94
C PRO A 20 0.38 4.48 15.97
N LEU A 21 1.37 3.61 16.18
CA LEU A 21 2.47 3.42 15.23
C LEU A 21 1.97 2.88 13.89
N ALA A 22 1.14 1.83 13.91
CA ALA A 22 0.54 1.28 12.70
C ALA A 22 -0.33 2.32 11.98
N ALA A 23 -1.12 3.11 12.72
CA ALA A 23 -1.92 4.19 12.15
C ALA A 23 -1.05 5.29 11.53
N TYR A 24 0.09 5.61 12.15
CA TYR A 24 1.04 6.58 11.65
C TYR A 24 1.71 6.12 10.35
N VAL A 25 2.18 4.86 10.31
CA VAL A 25 2.73 4.26 9.10
C VAL A 25 1.68 4.19 8.00
N GLN A 26 0.47 3.73 8.31
CA GLN A 26 -0.63 3.70 7.35
C GLN A 26 -0.93 5.10 6.80
N TRP A 27 -0.97 6.12 7.65
CA TRP A 27 -1.21 7.49 7.21
C TRP A 27 -0.13 7.95 6.22
N HIS A 28 1.14 7.71 6.52
CA HIS A 28 2.27 8.04 5.63
C HIS A 28 2.18 7.29 4.29
N LEU A 29 1.92 5.99 4.32
CA LEU A 29 1.75 5.20 3.10
C LEU A 29 0.60 5.73 2.24
N GLN A 30 -0.53 6.08 2.84
CA GLN A 30 -1.66 6.64 2.09
C GLN A 30 -1.40 8.05 1.56
N GLN A 31 -0.49 8.82 2.14
CA GLN A 31 -0.07 10.11 1.58
C GLN A 31 0.82 9.90 0.35
N ALA A 32 1.84 9.04 0.47
CA ALA A 32 2.73 8.73 -0.64
C ALA A 32 1.99 8.07 -1.81
N LEU A 33 1.05 7.16 -1.52
CA LEU A 33 0.26 6.43 -2.50
C LEU A 33 -1.01 7.17 -2.94
N ALA A 34 -1.25 8.42 -2.50
CA ALA A 34 -2.45 9.18 -2.86
C ALA A 34 -2.77 9.22 -4.37
N PRO A 35 -1.77 9.28 -5.29
CA PRO A 35 -2.03 9.20 -6.72
C PRO A 35 -2.78 7.93 -7.16
N LEU A 36 -2.51 6.79 -6.51
CA LEU A 36 -3.12 5.48 -6.80
C LEU A 36 -4.39 5.19 -6.01
N LEU A 37 -4.76 6.05 -5.06
CA LEU A 37 -5.89 5.82 -4.16
C LEU A 37 -7.10 6.68 -4.53
N PHE A 38 -8.29 6.25 -4.07
CA PHE A 38 -9.49 7.11 -3.99
C PHE A 38 -9.31 8.20 -2.93
N ARG A 39 -8.29 9.03 -3.10
CA ARG A 39 -7.90 10.10 -2.20
C ARG A 39 -7.69 11.36 -3.01
N ASP A 40 -8.29 12.44 -2.52
CA ASP A 40 -8.09 13.76 -3.10
C ASP A 40 -6.71 14.30 -2.70
N GLU A 41 -5.88 14.60 -3.69
CA GLU A 41 -4.52 15.12 -3.52
C GLU A 41 -4.50 16.63 -3.30
N ALA A 42 -5.50 17.34 -3.82
CA ALA A 42 -5.57 18.79 -3.78
C ALA A 42 -6.98 19.26 -3.37
N PRO A 43 -7.47 18.85 -2.18
CA PRO A 43 -8.77 19.26 -1.72
C PRO A 43 -8.81 20.80 -1.58
N PRO A 44 -9.86 21.47 -2.08
CA PRO A 44 -10.00 22.91 -1.97
C PRO A 44 -10.01 23.36 -0.50
N ARG A 45 -9.46 24.55 -0.25
CA ARG A 45 -9.43 25.12 1.10
C ARG A 45 -10.87 25.31 1.61
N ARG A 46 -11.15 24.74 2.78
CA ARG A 46 -12.43 25.00 3.47
C ARG A 46 -12.42 26.41 4.05
N LEU A 47 -13.45 27.18 3.71
CA LEU A 47 -13.70 28.51 4.30
C LEU A 47 -14.52 28.40 5.59
N ASP A 48 -15.37 27.38 5.69
CA ASP A 48 -16.20 27.08 6.85
C ASP A 48 -15.83 25.67 7.37
N PRO A 49 -15.47 25.52 8.66
CA PRO A 49 -15.09 24.24 9.24
C PRO A 49 -16.23 23.21 9.31
N VAL A 50 -17.48 23.66 9.35
CA VAL A 50 -18.67 22.79 9.50
C VAL A 50 -19.34 22.50 8.16
N ALA A 51 -19.11 23.34 7.14
CA ALA A 51 -19.62 23.09 5.80
C ALA A 51 -19.10 21.76 5.21
N PRO A 52 -19.89 21.09 4.33
CA PRO A 52 -19.46 19.87 3.68
C PRO A 52 -18.15 20.01 2.92
N ALA A 53 -17.35 18.94 2.92
CA ALA A 53 -16.11 18.87 2.16
C ALA A 53 -16.38 18.94 0.65
N GLN A 54 -15.71 19.85 -0.05
CA GLN A 54 -15.72 19.85 -1.51
C GLN A 54 -14.56 18.99 -2.03
N ARG A 55 -14.80 18.23 -3.10
CA ARG A 55 -13.79 17.42 -3.80
C ARG A 55 -13.22 18.20 -4.97
N SER A 56 -11.93 18.06 -5.22
CA SER A 56 -11.26 18.62 -6.40
C SER A 56 -11.78 18.00 -7.71
N PRO A 57 -11.61 18.68 -8.86
CA PRO A 57 -11.96 18.11 -10.16
C PRO A 57 -11.22 16.80 -10.46
N ALA A 58 -9.95 16.69 -10.03
CA ALA A 58 -9.15 15.47 -10.20
C ALA A 58 -9.72 14.29 -9.39
N ALA A 59 -10.15 14.54 -8.14
CA ALA A 59 -10.80 13.52 -7.33
C ALA A 59 -12.14 13.07 -7.94
N GLN A 60 -12.93 14.01 -8.48
CA GLN A 60 -14.16 13.67 -9.18
C GLN A 60 -13.90 12.83 -10.45
N ALA A 61 -12.84 13.14 -11.20
CA ALA A 61 -12.46 12.36 -12.37
C ALA A 61 -12.01 10.93 -12.00
N LYS A 62 -11.23 10.76 -10.92
CA LYS A 62 -10.86 9.43 -10.39
C LYS A 62 -12.10 8.64 -9.96
N ASP A 63 -13.04 9.27 -9.27
CA ASP A 63 -14.28 8.63 -8.83
C ASP A 63 -15.19 8.23 -10.00
N GLN A 64 -15.19 8.99 -11.10
CA GLN A 64 -16.01 8.69 -12.27
C GLN A 64 -15.40 7.62 -13.17
N THR A 65 -14.08 7.67 -13.38
CA THR A 65 -13.39 6.80 -14.34
C THR A 65 -12.79 5.55 -13.69
N HIS A 66 -12.62 5.57 -12.36
CA HIS A 66 -11.83 4.60 -11.60
C HIS A 66 -10.41 4.42 -12.14
N GLN A 67 -9.88 5.45 -12.82
CA GLN A 67 -8.56 5.46 -13.41
C GLN A 67 -7.77 6.70 -12.98
N THR A 68 -6.47 6.51 -12.86
CA THR A 68 -5.49 7.58 -12.71
C THR A 68 -5.28 8.30 -14.05
N PRO A 69 -4.69 9.50 -14.06
CA PRO A 69 -4.33 10.19 -15.31
C PRO A 69 -3.44 9.35 -16.24
N GLU A 70 -2.63 8.45 -15.68
CA GLU A 70 -1.76 7.53 -16.40
C GLU A 70 -2.49 6.27 -16.91
N GLY A 71 -3.80 6.16 -16.71
CA GLY A 71 -4.62 5.02 -17.15
C GLY A 71 -4.53 3.78 -16.25
N LEU A 72 -3.90 3.89 -15.08
CA LEU A 72 -3.85 2.80 -14.10
C LEU A 72 -5.11 2.78 -13.23
N PRO A 73 -5.60 1.61 -12.81
CA PRO A 73 -6.79 1.51 -11.97
C PRO A 73 -6.56 2.18 -10.61
N VAL A 74 -7.58 2.87 -10.10
CA VAL A 74 -7.57 3.47 -8.76
C VAL A 74 -8.03 2.45 -7.72
N HIS A 75 -7.39 2.42 -6.56
CA HIS A 75 -7.67 1.44 -5.51
C HIS A 75 -8.10 2.07 -4.19
N SER A 76 -8.76 1.27 -3.35
CA SER A 76 -8.77 1.50 -1.91
C SER A 76 -7.41 1.11 -1.32
N PHE A 77 -7.05 1.63 -0.14
CA PHE A 77 -5.76 1.25 0.48
C PHE A 77 -5.62 -0.27 0.69
N PRO A 78 -6.62 -1.01 1.22
CA PRO A 78 -6.52 -2.46 1.37
C PRO A 78 -6.39 -3.19 0.02
N THR A 79 -7.11 -2.76 -1.01
CA THR A 79 -7.04 -3.42 -2.34
C THR A 79 -5.71 -3.14 -3.02
N LEU A 80 -5.13 -1.96 -2.85
CA LEU A 80 -3.78 -1.65 -3.33
C LEU A 80 -2.73 -2.54 -2.64
N LEU A 81 -2.82 -2.70 -1.32
CA LEU A 81 -1.93 -3.60 -0.58
C LEU A 81 -2.08 -5.06 -1.03
N ALA A 82 -3.31 -5.50 -1.35
CA ALA A 82 -3.55 -6.83 -1.89
C ALA A 82 -2.89 -7.02 -3.26
N GLU A 83 -3.00 -6.03 -4.16
CA GLU A 83 -2.30 -6.04 -5.45
C GLU A 83 -0.78 -6.08 -5.28
N MET A 84 -0.23 -5.26 -4.37
CA MET A 84 1.20 -5.25 -4.06
C MET A 84 1.68 -6.59 -3.47
N ALA A 85 0.85 -7.27 -2.68
CA ALA A 85 1.17 -8.56 -2.09
C ALA A 85 1.28 -9.70 -3.11
N THR A 86 0.84 -9.50 -4.35
CA THR A 86 1.01 -10.51 -5.43
C THR A 86 2.43 -10.54 -6.00
N LEU A 87 3.29 -9.56 -5.67
CA LEU A 87 4.70 -9.59 -6.05
C LEU A 87 5.46 -10.64 -5.21
N THR A 88 5.94 -11.69 -5.87
CA THR A 88 6.58 -12.83 -5.20
C THR A 88 8.10 -12.86 -5.38
N ARG A 89 8.79 -13.34 -4.33
CA ARG A 89 10.21 -13.70 -4.34
C ARG A 89 10.32 -15.22 -4.42
N ASN A 90 10.63 -15.75 -5.59
CA ASN A 90 10.59 -17.17 -5.89
C ASN A 90 11.96 -17.82 -5.65
N ARG A 91 11.99 -18.96 -4.95
CA ARG A 91 13.17 -19.83 -4.89
C ARG A 91 13.11 -20.82 -6.04
N CYS A 92 14.03 -20.71 -6.98
CA CYS A 92 14.08 -21.51 -8.19
C CYS A 92 15.21 -22.54 -8.09
N VAL A 93 14.94 -23.76 -8.52
CA VAL A 93 15.93 -24.82 -8.73
C VAL A 93 15.93 -25.17 -10.21
N PRO A 94 17.09 -25.15 -10.90
CA PRO A 94 17.17 -25.56 -12.30
C PRO A 94 16.65 -26.97 -12.52
N ALA A 95 15.97 -27.19 -13.65
CA ALA A 95 15.49 -28.52 -14.02
C ALA A 95 16.66 -29.51 -14.16
N GLY A 96 16.49 -30.72 -13.62
CA GLY A 96 17.52 -31.77 -13.65
C GLY A 96 18.51 -31.74 -12.48
N VAL A 97 18.37 -30.82 -11.53
CA VAL A 97 19.15 -30.79 -10.28
C VAL A 97 18.29 -31.29 -9.11
N ASP A 98 18.92 -32.02 -8.18
CA ASP A 98 18.26 -32.48 -6.95
C ASP A 98 17.68 -31.27 -6.16
N PRO A 99 16.36 -31.23 -5.89
CA PRO A 99 15.74 -30.18 -5.08
C PRO A 99 16.34 -30.04 -3.68
N ALA A 100 16.94 -31.11 -3.15
CA ALA A 100 17.63 -31.11 -1.87
C ALA A 100 19.00 -30.42 -1.91
N ASP A 101 19.61 -30.23 -3.08
CA ASP A 101 20.87 -29.49 -3.20
C ASP A 101 20.61 -27.97 -3.14
N ALA A 102 20.69 -27.44 -1.92
CA ALA A 102 20.48 -26.01 -1.67
C ALA A 102 21.45 -25.09 -2.42
N ARG A 103 22.61 -25.59 -2.87
CA ARG A 103 23.63 -24.80 -3.59
C ARG A 103 23.22 -24.49 -5.03
N ALA A 104 22.31 -25.30 -5.59
CA ALA A 104 21.79 -25.10 -6.94
C ALA A 104 20.59 -24.14 -7.00
N ALA A 105 20.03 -23.80 -5.85
CA ALA A 105 18.89 -22.89 -5.79
C ALA A 105 19.32 -21.43 -5.83
N PHE A 106 18.53 -20.61 -6.52
CA PHE A 106 18.68 -19.16 -6.51
C PHE A 106 17.33 -18.48 -6.28
N THR A 107 17.34 -17.19 -6.02
CA THR A 107 16.13 -16.42 -5.78
C THR A 107 15.87 -15.44 -6.91
N LEU A 108 14.63 -15.39 -7.39
CA LEU A 108 14.20 -14.54 -8.47
C LEU A 108 12.94 -13.78 -8.07
N LEU A 109 12.97 -12.46 -8.19
CA LEU A 109 11.80 -11.61 -8.00
C LEU A 109 10.94 -11.66 -9.26
N ALA A 110 9.62 -11.85 -9.12
CA ALA A 110 8.70 -11.74 -10.25
C ALA A 110 8.73 -10.32 -10.86
N THR A 111 8.47 -10.21 -12.16
CA THR A 111 8.40 -8.91 -12.84
C THR A 111 7.22 -8.10 -12.31
N PRO A 112 7.43 -6.91 -11.72
CA PRO A 112 6.33 -6.09 -11.21
C PRO A 112 5.38 -5.65 -12.33
N THR A 113 4.08 -5.59 -12.03
CA THR A 113 3.11 -4.96 -12.93
C THR A 113 3.34 -3.44 -13.01
N PRO A 114 2.82 -2.73 -14.04
CA PRO A 114 2.95 -1.27 -14.12
C PRO A 114 2.44 -0.54 -12.86
N LEU A 115 1.35 -1.04 -12.28
CA LEU A 115 0.79 -0.50 -11.03
C LEU A 115 1.72 -0.74 -9.83
N GLN A 116 2.28 -1.94 -9.70
CA GLN A 116 3.26 -2.24 -8.63
C GLN A 116 4.51 -1.38 -8.78
N ALA A 117 5.04 -1.24 -10.00
CA ALA A 117 6.20 -0.41 -10.29
C ALA A 117 5.94 1.06 -9.89
N GLN A 118 4.78 1.62 -10.25
CA GLN A 118 4.42 2.98 -9.84
C GLN A 118 4.26 3.10 -8.32
N ALA A 119 3.64 2.12 -7.66
CA ALA A 119 3.49 2.13 -6.20
C ALA A 119 4.85 2.14 -5.48
N PHE A 120 5.80 1.30 -5.92
CA PHE A 120 7.16 1.30 -5.36
C PHE A 120 7.91 2.60 -5.63
N ALA A 121 7.74 3.19 -6.83
CA ALA A 121 8.33 4.48 -7.17
C ALA A 121 7.81 5.62 -6.28
N LEU A 122 6.50 5.66 -6.01
CA LEU A 122 5.88 6.64 -5.10
C LEU A 122 6.38 6.49 -3.65
N LEU A 123 6.70 5.25 -3.24
CA LEU A 123 7.28 4.97 -1.92
C LEU A 123 8.79 5.21 -1.85
N GLY A 124 9.46 5.46 -2.98
CA GLY A 124 10.92 5.56 -3.05
C GLY A 124 11.63 4.24 -2.71
N LEU A 125 10.98 3.11 -2.96
CA LEU A 125 11.49 1.78 -2.64
C LEU A 125 11.90 1.02 -3.91
N ASN A 126 12.99 0.26 -3.82
CA ASN A 126 13.37 -0.68 -4.87
C ASN A 126 13.04 -2.11 -4.41
N PRO A 127 12.10 -2.81 -5.07
CA PRO A 127 11.69 -4.14 -4.63
C PRO A 127 12.78 -5.20 -4.81
N SER A 128 13.79 -4.97 -5.67
CA SER A 128 14.93 -5.87 -5.81
C SER A 128 15.98 -5.73 -4.69
N ALA A 129 15.93 -4.63 -3.93
CA ALA A 129 16.84 -4.36 -2.82
C ALA A 129 16.30 -4.82 -1.45
N LEU A 130 15.09 -5.40 -1.41
CA LEU A 130 14.43 -5.94 -0.20
C LEU A 130 14.66 -7.46 -0.07
#